data_AF-A0A0G0FWK6-F1
#
_entry.id   AF-A0A0G0FWK6-F1
#
_cell.length_a   1.000
_cell.length_b   1.000
_cell.length_c   1.000
_cell.angle_alpha   90.00
_cell.angle_beta   90.00
_cell.angle_gamma   90.00
#
_symmetry.space_group_name_H-M   'P 1'
#
loop_
_entity.id
_entity.type
_entity.pdbx_description
1 polymer ?
#
loop_
_entity_poly.entity_id
_entity_poly.type
_entity_poly.pdbx_seq_one_letter_code
_entity_poly.pdbx_strand_id
1 'polypeptide(L)'
;MKLRASFKNVKRSVPAVKTAIYTWFRKYLGSKTWPEEMILVQMVLAHNGNRKQFEEILASAIEAYKAVREKEILKRVEESEQFYDFEIAKESFFNQHTDERVEHEKFVYEPCYLSASRLNPEKNFEKFLTENSDKIVWWWKNGENKQDYFGIKYEYPAGVIHTFYPDYLVQLTDGRIGIIETKDMGDRDGGNYTKAKAEKLQEYIKEQKGKKLFGGIAIEKSGGWKINQKSVYSWDKCEKNDWNDWEKLKF
;
A
#
# COMPACT_ATOMS: atom_id res chain seq x y z
N MET A 1 5.58 17.59 26.02
CA MET A 1 4.48 16.63 25.78
C MET A 1 4.55 16.17 24.33
N LYS A 2 4.90 14.90 24.06
CA LYS A 2 4.96 14.33 22.70
C LYS A 2 3.59 13.75 22.33
N LEU A 3 2.76 14.53 21.65
CA LEU A 3 1.55 14.03 21.00
C LEU A 3 1.97 13.30 19.71
N ARG A 4 1.94 11.97 19.75
CA ARG A 4 2.17 11.07 18.61
C ARG A 4 0.86 10.94 17.82
N ALA A 5 0.54 11.96 17.03
CA ALA A 5 -0.17 11.79 15.76
C ALA A 5 0.67 12.61 14.77
N SER A 6 1.43 11.93 13.93
CA SER A 6 2.46 12.56 13.11
C SER A 6 1.82 13.39 11.99
N PHE A 7 1.50 14.66 12.28
CA PHE A 7 1.46 15.69 11.24
C PHE A 7 2.89 15.83 10.70
N LYS A 8 3.23 15.00 9.70
CA LYS A 8 4.58 14.91 9.12
C LYS A 8 5.10 16.23 8.51
N ASN A 9 4.28 17.29 8.47
CA ASN A 9 4.62 18.56 7.82
C ASN A 9 4.24 19.80 8.65
N VAL A 10 4.66 19.83 9.92
CA VAL A 10 4.49 20.99 10.83
C VAL A 10 4.90 22.32 10.17
N LYS A 11 5.97 22.32 9.36
CA LYS A 11 6.43 23.52 8.64
C LYS A 11 5.38 24.10 7.69
N ARG A 12 4.51 23.27 7.11
CA ARG A 12 3.45 23.73 6.18
C ARG A 12 2.20 24.25 6.91
N SER A 13 1.94 23.81 8.16
CA SER A 13 0.75 24.22 8.92
C SER A 13 0.95 25.49 9.76
N VAL A 14 2.19 25.80 10.16
CA VAL A 14 2.51 26.97 10.99
C VAL A 14 1.98 28.30 10.42
N PRO A 15 2.13 28.63 9.13
CA PRO A 15 1.62 29.92 8.60
C PRO A 15 0.10 30.05 8.70
N ALA A 16 -0.63 28.97 8.45
CA ALA A 16 -2.09 28.95 8.52
C ALA A 16 -2.59 29.13 9.96
N VAL A 17 -2.01 28.38 10.91
CA VAL A 17 -2.36 28.48 12.34
C VAL A 17 -2.02 29.86 12.89
N LYS A 18 -0.85 30.41 12.54
CA LYS A 18 -0.45 31.78 12.90
C LYS A 18 -1.50 32.78 12.43
N THR A 19 -1.89 32.70 11.16
CA THR A 19 -2.88 33.60 10.56
C THR A 19 -4.24 33.48 11.26
N ALA A 20 -4.68 32.26 11.58
CA ALA A 20 -5.94 32.02 12.29
C ALA A 20 -5.95 32.65 13.69
N ILE A 21 -4.86 32.50 14.45
CA ILE A 21 -4.71 33.10 15.78
C ILE A 21 -4.85 34.62 15.71
N TYR A 22 -4.06 35.28 14.86
CA TYR A 22 -4.14 36.74 14.72
C TYR A 22 -5.52 37.20 14.25
N THR A 23 -6.12 36.48 13.31
CA THR A 23 -7.46 36.80 12.81
C THR A 23 -8.51 36.69 13.93
N TRP A 24 -8.40 35.66 14.79
CA TRP A 24 -9.29 35.48 15.94
C TRP A 24 -9.13 36.62 16.95
N PHE A 25 -7.90 36.97 17.34
CA PHE A 25 -7.64 38.08 18.26
C PHE A 25 -8.17 39.42 17.72
N ARG A 26 -7.99 39.67 16.42
CA ARG A 26 -8.54 40.88 15.77
C ARG A 26 -10.04 40.93 15.81
N LYS A 27 -10.68 39.80 15.49
CA LYS A 27 -12.14 39.70 15.36
C LYS A 27 -12.84 39.78 16.72
N TYR A 28 -12.31 39.11 17.73
CA TYR A 28 -13.01 38.92 19.00
C TYR A 28 -12.50 39.81 20.14
N LEU A 29 -11.23 40.24 20.08
CA LEU A 29 -10.61 41.07 21.12
C LEU A 29 -10.18 42.44 20.61
N GLY A 30 -10.47 42.76 19.35
CA GLY A 30 -10.13 44.04 18.73
C GLY A 30 -8.62 44.28 18.65
N SER A 31 -7.78 43.23 18.62
CA SER A 31 -6.32 43.36 18.73
C SER A 31 -5.66 44.24 17.67
N LYS A 32 -6.36 44.51 16.56
CA LYS A 32 -5.87 45.37 15.48
C LYS A 32 -5.51 46.78 15.96
N THR A 33 -6.15 47.28 17.02
CA THR A 33 -5.88 48.60 17.60
C THR A 33 -4.92 48.56 18.78
N TRP A 34 -4.38 47.40 19.14
CA TRP A 34 -3.44 47.27 20.25
C TRP A 34 -2.06 47.81 19.86
N PRO A 35 -1.35 48.50 20.77
CA PRO A 35 0.04 48.87 20.55
C PRO A 35 0.87 47.59 20.44
N GLU A 36 1.76 47.52 19.44
CA GLU A 36 2.58 46.33 19.20
C GLU A 36 1.78 45.02 19.14
N GLU A 37 0.61 45.02 18.45
CA GLU A 37 -0.35 43.91 18.36
C GLU A 37 0.31 42.53 18.38
N MET A 38 1.30 42.32 17.51
CA MET A 38 1.93 41.00 17.36
C MET A 38 2.59 40.50 18.65
N ILE A 39 3.24 41.39 19.40
CA ILE A 39 3.94 41.08 20.64
C ILE A 39 2.91 40.80 21.73
N LEU A 40 1.90 41.65 21.88
CA LEU A 40 0.86 41.47 22.90
C LEU A 40 0.03 40.21 22.69
N VAL A 41 -0.34 39.89 21.46
CA VAL A 41 -1.03 38.62 21.13
C VAL A 41 -0.16 37.41 21.51
N GLN A 42 1.14 37.44 21.20
CA GLN A 42 2.07 36.38 21.59
C GLN A 42 2.21 36.27 23.11
N MET A 43 2.30 37.39 23.82
CA MET A 43 2.37 37.42 25.29
C MET A 43 1.11 36.81 25.92
N VAL A 44 -0.08 37.20 25.44
CA VAL A 44 -1.35 36.65 25.94
C VAL A 44 -1.43 35.14 25.69
N LEU A 45 -1.00 34.69 24.52
CA LEU A 45 -1.04 33.27 24.15
C LEU A 45 0.00 32.43 24.91
N ALA A 46 1.20 32.97 25.14
CA ALA A 46 2.29 32.29 25.83
C ALA A 46 2.22 32.41 27.36
N HIS A 47 1.37 33.29 27.90
CA HIS A 47 1.20 33.47 29.33
C HIS A 47 0.81 32.14 30.01
N ASN A 48 1.50 31.77 31.09
CA ASN A 48 1.34 30.48 31.76
C ASN A 48 -0.10 30.17 32.18
N GLY A 49 -0.86 31.20 32.56
CA GLY A 49 -2.27 31.05 32.96
C GLY A 49 -3.25 30.83 31.80
N ASN A 50 -2.85 31.14 30.55
CA ASN A 50 -3.68 31.05 29.34
C ASN A 50 -3.24 29.92 28.41
N ARG A 51 -1.97 29.52 28.51
CA ARG A 51 -1.34 28.55 27.62
C ARG A 51 -2.11 27.23 27.59
N LYS A 52 -2.55 26.74 28.76
CA LYS A 52 -3.28 25.47 28.86
C LYS A 52 -4.59 25.50 28.06
N GLN A 53 -5.33 26.60 28.14
CA GLN A 53 -6.60 26.78 27.44
C GLN A 53 -6.39 26.85 25.92
N PHE A 54 -5.36 27.56 25.46
CA PHE A 54 -5.02 27.59 24.03
C PHE A 54 -4.52 26.23 23.53
N GLU A 55 -3.74 25.49 24.31
CA GLU A 55 -3.31 24.13 23.98
C GLU A 55 -4.50 23.18 23.83
N GLU A 56 -5.48 23.25 24.73
CA GLU A 56 -6.73 22.46 24.66
C GLU A 56 -7.56 22.81 23.42
N ILE A 57 -7.78 24.11 23.15
CA ILE A 57 -8.51 24.58 21.96
C ILE A 57 -7.83 24.10 20.67
N LEU A 58 -6.51 24.26 20.57
CA LEU A 58 -5.76 23.84 19.39
C LEU A 58 -5.77 22.32 19.22
N ALA A 59 -5.68 21.56 20.32
CA ALA A 59 -5.80 20.11 20.28
C ALA A 59 -7.19 19.67 19.77
N SER A 60 -8.26 20.26 20.28
CA SER A 60 -9.63 19.98 19.80
C SER A 60 -9.82 20.35 18.33
N ALA A 61 -9.27 21.48 17.88
CA ALA A 61 -9.31 21.89 16.48
C ALA A 61 -8.55 20.92 15.57
N ILE A 62 -7.40 20.41 16.03
CA ILE A 62 -6.61 19.40 15.33
C ILE A 62 -7.41 18.09 15.19
N GLU A 63 -8.03 17.60 16.26
CA GLU A 63 -8.84 16.38 16.22
C GLU A 63 -10.04 16.53 15.26
N ALA A 64 -10.75 17.66 15.32
CA ALA A 64 -11.86 17.93 14.39
C ALA A 64 -11.39 17.99 12.93
N TYR A 65 -10.21 18.56 12.68
CA TYR A 65 -9.65 18.67 11.33
C TYR A 65 -9.21 17.32 10.75
N LYS A 66 -8.82 16.33 11.56
CA LYS A 66 -8.41 15.00 11.06
C LYS A 66 -9.50 14.35 10.19
N ALA A 67 -10.74 14.34 10.68
CA ALA A 67 -11.87 13.75 9.96
C ALA A 67 -12.17 14.50 8.64
N VAL A 68 -12.02 15.83 8.62
CA VAL A 68 -12.18 16.62 7.40
C VAL A 68 -11.07 16.28 6.40
N ARG A 69 -9.83 16.21 6.89
CA ARG A 69 -8.66 15.93 6.07
C ARG A 69 -8.71 14.53 5.46
N GLU A 70 -9.16 13.53 6.22
CA GLU A 70 -9.36 12.16 5.74
C GLU A 70 -10.38 12.12 4.59
N LYS A 71 -11.52 12.79 4.75
CA LYS A 71 -12.53 12.93 3.68
C LYS A 71 -12.00 13.64 2.44
N GLU A 72 -11.21 14.70 2.61
CA GLU A 72 -10.57 15.39 1.48
C GLU A 72 -9.59 14.49 0.72
N ILE A 73 -8.81 13.68 1.45
CA ILE A 73 -7.87 12.74 0.85
C ILE A 73 -8.63 11.68 0.06
N LEU A 74 -9.66 11.07 0.66
CA LEU A 74 -10.52 10.10 0.00
C LEU A 74 -11.12 10.65 -1.29
N LYS A 75 -11.74 11.83 -1.23
CA LYS A 75 -12.34 12.47 -2.42
C LYS A 75 -11.31 12.72 -3.52
N ARG A 76 -10.11 13.18 -3.16
CA ARG A 76 -9.03 13.39 -4.14
C ARG A 76 -8.56 12.08 -4.76
N VAL A 77 -8.47 11.01 -3.98
CA VAL A 77 -8.08 9.70 -4.49
C VAL A 77 -9.13 9.24 -5.50
N GLU A 78 -10.41 9.25 -5.11
CA GLU A 78 -11.54 8.89 -5.99
C GLU A 78 -11.58 9.72 -7.28
N GLU A 79 -11.39 11.05 -7.19
CA GLU A 79 -11.37 11.94 -8.36
C GLU A 79 -10.15 11.71 -9.27
N SER A 80 -9.06 11.18 -8.73
CA SER A 80 -7.83 10.91 -9.48
C SER A 80 -7.75 9.48 -10.02
N GLU A 81 -8.78 8.65 -9.77
CA GLU A 81 -8.81 7.27 -10.23
C GLU A 81 -8.84 7.18 -11.75
N GLN A 82 -7.89 6.43 -12.30
CA GLN A 82 -7.82 6.12 -13.71
C GLN A 82 -7.87 4.60 -13.85
N PHE A 83 -8.85 4.13 -14.61
CA PHE A 83 -8.95 2.74 -15.03
C PHE A 83 -8.41 2.63 -16.45
N TYR A 84 -7.49 1.70 -16.67
CA TYR A 84 -6.90 1.44 -17.98
C TYR A 84 -6.77 -0.06 -18.19
N ASP A 85 -6.79 -0.47 -19.46
CA ASP A 85 -6.43 -1.84 -19.82
C ASP A 85 -4.93 -2.01 -19.60
N PHE A 86 -4.56 -2.93 -18.72
CA PHE A 86 -3.16 -3.20 -18.42
C PHE A 86 -2.57 -4.14 -19.48
N GLU A 87 -1.46 -3.71 -20.07
CA GLU A 87 -0.61 -4.52 -20.92
C GLU A 87 0.84 -4.44 -20.41
N ILE A 88 1.57 -5.55 -20.47
CA ILE A 88 3.00 -5.54 -20.21
C ILE A 88 3.68 -4.83 -21.38
N ALA A 89 4.47 -3.80 -21.08
CA ALA A 89 5.22 -3.06 -22.10
C ALA A 89 6.08 -4.01 -22.94
N LYS A 90 6.29 -3.67 -24.22
CA LYS A 90 7.14 -4.49 -25.12
C LYS A 90 8.62 -4.45 -24.75
N GLU A 91 9.03 -3.36 -24.10
CA GLU A 91 10.41 -3.11 -23.69
C GLU A 91 10.38 -2.59 -22.25
N SER A 92 11.40 -2.96 -21.47
CA SER A 92 11.61 -2.48 -20.11
C SER A 92 13.06 -2.07 -19.91
N PHE A 93 13.25 -0.95 -19.22
CA PHE A 93 14.56 -0.47 -18.82
C PHE A 93 14.91 -1.00 -17.43
N PHE A 94 16.15 -1.42 -17.25
CA PHE A 94 16.69 -1.86 -15.98
C PHE A 94 17.74 -0.87 -15.47
N ASN A 95 17.98 -0.87 -14.17
CA ASN A 95 19.02 -0.08 -13.53
C ASN A 95 20.23 -0.95 -13.24
N GLN A 96 21.32 -0.70 -13.97
CA GLN A 96 22.60 -1.42 -13.85
C GLN A 96 23.21 -1.47 -12.44
N HIS A 97 22.78 -0.61 -11.51
CA HIS A 97 23.30 -0.56 -10.14
C HIS A 97 22.42 -1.32 -9.13
N THR A 98 21.16 -1.58 -9.45
CA THR A 98 20.21 -2.24 -8.54
C THR A 98 19.69 -3.55 -9.07
N ASP A 99 19.78 -3.77 -10.38
CA ASP A 99 19.28 -4.96 -11.05
C ASP A 99 20.45 -5.84 -11.50
N GLU A 100 20.22 -7.14 -11.47
CA GLU A 100 21.17 -8.16 -11.89
C GLU A 100 20.59 -8.95 -13.07
N ARG A 101 21.47 -9.42 -13.95
CA ARG A 101 21.09 -10.39 -14.97
C ARG A 101 20.96 -11.75 -14.31
N VAL A 102 19.86 -12.43 -14.57
CA VAL A 102 19.56 -13.78 -14.08
C VAL A 102 19.20 -14.68 -15.25
N GLU A 103 19.53 -15.96 -15.12
CA GLU A 103 19.22 -16.97 -16.13
C GLU A 103 17.90 -17.63 -15.78
N HIS A 104 16.80 -17.12 -16.35
CA HIS A 104 15.49 -17.73 -16.24
C HIS A 104 14.84 -17.88 -17.62
N GLU A 105 14.29 -19.05 -17.86
CA GLU A 105 13.44 -19.28 -19.02
C GLU A 105 12.05 -18.65 -18.82
N LYS A 106 11.38 -18.37 -19.93
CA LYS A 106 9.98 -17.89 -19.96
C LYS A 106 9.75 -16.54 -19.27
N PHE A 107 10.78 -15.83 -18.82
CA PHE A 107 10.61 -14.44 -18.40
C PHE A 107 10.14 -13.62 -19.60
N VAL A 108 9.24 -12.67 -19.39
CA VAL A 108 8.61 -11.91 -20.48
C VAL A 108 9.61 -11.07 -21.30
N TYR A 109 10.76 -10.73 -20.73
CA TYR A 109 11.83 -9.97 -21.39
C TYR A 109 13.09 -10.82 -21.59
N GLU A 110 13.83 -10.54 -22.66
CA GLU A 110 15.15 -11.15 -22.91
C GLU A 110 16.20 -10.05 -23.15
N PRO A 111 17.30 -10.02 -22.37
CA PRO A 111 17.62 -10.92 -21.25
C PRO A 111 16.86 -10.57 -19.97
N CYS A 112 16.76 -11.56 -19.07
CA CYS A 112 16.07 -11.41 -17.78
C CYS A 112 16.91 -10.57 -16.79
N TYR A 113 16.36 -9.41 -16.43
CA TYR A 113 16.88 -8.54 -15.38
C TYR A 113 15.88 -8.43 -14.23
N LEU A 114 16.37 -8.66 -13.02
CA LEU A 114 15.57 -8.59 -11.80
C LEU A 114 16.34 -7.83 -10.71
N SER A 115 15.64 -7.22 -9.76
CA SER A 115 16.27 -6.47 -8.67
C SER A 115 17.18 -7.35 -7.80
N ALA A 116 18.44 -7.00 -7.61
CA ALA A 116 19.37 -7.76 -6.76
C ALA A 116 18.90 -7.88 -5.29
N SER A 117 18.03 -6.96 -4.85
CA SER A 117 17.48 -6.92 -3.48
C SER A 117 16.22 -7.76 -3.28
N ARG A 118 15.90 -8.68 -4.20
CA ARG A 118 14.76 -9.60 -4.06
C ARG A 118 14.82 -10.40 -2.76
N LEU A 119 13.66 -10.54 -2.14
CA LEU A 119 13.49 -11.28 -0.89
C LEU A 119 13.57 -12.79 -1.15
N ASN A 120 13.77 -13.55 -0.07
CA ASN A 120 13.88 -15.01 -0.17
C ASN A 120 12.61 -15.68 -0.75
N PRO A 121 11.37 -15.31 -0.38
CA PRO A 121 10.17 -15.87 -1.01
C PRO A 121 10.16 -15.67 -2.52
N GLU A 122 10.56 -14.49 -3.00
CA GLU A 122 10.61 -14.17 -4.42
C GLU A 122 11.64 -15.03 -5.16
N LYS A 123 12.87 -15.09 -4.65
CA LYS A 123 13.94 -15.92 -5.24
C LYS A 123 13.58 -17.40 -5.25
N ASN A 124 12.89 -17.89 -4.23
CA ASN A 124 12.43 -19.29 -4.19
C ASN A 124 11.24 -19.54 -5.12
N PHE A 125 10.40 -18.53 -5.35
CA PHE A 125 9.30 -18.62 -6.31
C PHE A 125 9.83 -18.62 -7.75
N GLU A 126 10.86 -17.84 -8.06
CA GLU A 126 11.58 -17.85 -9.34
C GLU A 126 12.17 -19.22 -9.67
N LYS A 127 12.71 -19.93 -8.66
CA LYS A 127 13.14 -21.33 -8.82
C LYS A 127 11.96 -22.24 -9.16
N PHE A 128 10.84 -22.09 -8.44
CA PHE A 128 9.62 -22.86 -8.72
C PHE A 128 9.07 -22.60 -10.14
N LEU A 129 9.13 -21.36 -10.62
CA LEU A 129 8.79 -21.00 -12.01
C LEU A 129 9.70 -21.73 -12.99
N THR A 130 11.01 -21.77 -12.72
CA THR A 130 12.00 -22.48 -13.55
C THR A 130 11.75 -23.98 -13.59
N GLU A 131 11.45 -24.60 -12.44
CA GLU A 131 11.15 -26.04 -12.32
C GLU A 131 9.86 -26.46 -13.01
N ASN A 132 8.98 -25.52 -13.36
CA ASN A 132 7.71 -25.76 -14.05
C ASN A 132 7.65 -25.05 -15.42
N SER A 133 8.81 -24.77 -16.03
CA SER A 133 8.90 -24.01 -17.29
C SER A 133 8.18 -24.68 -18.46
N ASP A 134 7.99 -26.01 -18.41
CA ASP A 134 7.24 -26.82 -19.38
C ASP A 134 5.74 -26.45 -19.44
N LYS A 135 5.21 -25.88 -18.36
CA LYS A 135 3.80 -25.49 -18.24
C LYS A 135 3.56 -23.99 -18.34
N ILE A 136 4.63 -23.22 -18.48
CA ILE A 136 4.59 -21.76 -18.51
C ILE A 136 4.84 -21.26 -19.93
N VAL A 137 3.95 -20.40 -20.42
CA VAL A 137 4.16 -19.65 -21.66
C VAL A 137 5.09 -18.48 -21.39
N TRP A 138 4.75 -17.67 -20.39
CA TRP A 138 5.58 -16.59 -19.89
C TRP A 138 5.25 -16.29 -18.43
N TRP A 139 6.19 -15.67 -17.72
CA TRP A 139 5.97 -15.06 -16.42
C TRP A 139 6.62 -13.68 -16.35
N TRP A 140 6.05 -12.83 -15.52
CA TRP A 140 6.51 -11.46 -15.30
C TRP A 140 6.53 -11.16 -13.82
N LYS A 141 7.64 -10.57 -13.35
CA LYS A 141 7.73 -9.99 -12.03
C LYS A 141 7.22 -8.56 -12.10
N ASN A 142 6.18 -8.26 -11.34
CA ASN A 142 5.61 -6.93 -11.26
C ASN A 142 6.56 -5.97 -10.52
N GLY A 143 6.32 -4.68 -10.70
CA GLY A 143 6.98 -3.64 -9.92
C GLY A 143 6.06 -3.02 -8.88
N GLU A 144 6.47 -1.88 -8.34
CA GLU A 144 5.72 -1.15 -7.33
C GLU A 144 5.63 0.34 -7.65
N ASN A 145 4.59 0.99 -7.13
CA ASN A 145 4.48 2.45 -7.03
C ASN A 145 4.60 3.23 -8.36
N LYS A 146 4.18 2.63 -9.49
CA LYS A 146 4.08 3.30 -10.80
C LYS A 146 2.83 2.89 -11.54
N GLN A 147 2.35 3.77 -12.43
CA GLN A 147 1.19 3.52 -13.28
C GLN A 147 1.44 2.41 -14.31
N ASP A 148 2.69 2.14 -14.68
CA ASP A 148 3.04 1.11 -15.67
C ASP A 148 2.99 -0.32 -15.11
N TYR A 149 2.66 -0.48 -13.82
CA TYR A 149 2.59 -1.77 -13.14
C TYR A 149 1.16 -2.20 -12.87
N PHE A 150 0.93 -3.51 -12.89
CA PHE A 150 -0.39 -4.07 -12.66
C PHE A 150 -0.82 -3.83 -11.21
N GLY A 151 -1.90 -3.08 -11.03
CA GLY A 151 -2.39 -2.66 -9.72
C GLY A 151 -3.85 -3.04 -9.48
N ILE A 152 -4.16 -3.51 -8.28
CA ILE A 152 -5.52 -3.78 -7.80
C ILE A 152 -5.82 -2.81 -6.66
N LYS A 153 -6.87 -1.99 -6.80
CA LYS A 153 -7.32 -1.09 -5.73
C LYS A 153 -7.85 -1.91 -4.55
N TYR A 154 -7.38 -1.61 -3.35
CA TYR A 154 -7.91 -2.16 -2.09
C TYR A 154 -7.96 -1.07 -1.01
N GLU A 155 -8.70 -1.33 0.06
CA GLU A 155 -8.85 -0.39 1.18
C GLU A 155 -8.45 -1.06 2.48
N TYR A 156 -7.45 -0.51 3.17
CA TYR A 156 -7.06 -0.93 4.52
C TYR A 156 -6.04 0.05 5.15
N PRO A 157 -6.24 0.53 6.38
CA PRO A 157 -7.45 0.39 7.19
C PRO A 157 -8.65 1.11 6.54
N ALA A 158 -9.84 0.95 7.11
CA ALA A 158 -11.05 1.58 6.59
C ALA A 158 -10.85 3.09 6.35
N GLY A 159 -11.29 3.58 5.20
CA GLY A 159 -11.11 4.94 4.72
C GLY A 159 -9.72 5.23 4.12
N VAL A 160 -8.85 4.23 3.95
CA VAL A 160 -7.52 4.40 3.35
C VAL A 160 -7.36 3.51 2.12
N ILE A 161 -7.39 4.15 0.96
CA ILE A 161 -7.25 3.50 -0.34
C ILE A 161 -5.77 3.28 -0.66
N HIS A 162 -5.47 2.08 -1.15
CA HIS A 162 -4.15 1.65 -1.58
C HIS A 162 -4.22 0.95 -2.94
N THR A 163 -3.07 0.83 -3.60
CA THR A 163 -2.89 -0.02 -4.78
C THR A 163 -2.04 -1.21 -4.38
N PHE A 164 -2.58 -2.40 -4.60
CA PHE A 164 -1.89 -3.67 -4.43
C PHE A 164 -1.23 -4.05 -5.76
N TYR A 165 0.08 -4.24 -5.76
CA TYR A 165 0.85 -4.75 -6.89
C TYR A 165 1.24 -6.20 -6.57
N PRO A 166 0.54 -7.22 -7.09
CA PRO A 166 0.91 -8.62 -6.87
C PRO A 166 2.29 -8.91 -7.47
N ASP A 167 3.13 -9.67 -6.77
CA ASP A 167 4.51 -9.93 -7.19
C ASP A 167 4.66 -10.51 -8.60
N TYR A 168 3.78 -11.42 -9.03
CA TYR A 168 3.92 -12.14 -10.30
C TYR A 168 2.63 -12.26 -11.11
N LEU A 169 2.78 -12.16 -12.42
CA LEU A 169 1.82 -12.65 -13.41
C LEU A 169 2.41 -13.84 -14.15
N VAL A 170 1.64 -14.92 -14.32
CA VAL A 170 2.11 -16.17 -14.96
C VAL A 170 1.06 -16.68 -15.94
N GLN A 171 1.38 -16.76 -17.22
CA GLN A 171 0.52 -17.40 -18.23
C GLN A 171 0.91 -18.87 -18.36
N LEU A 172 -0.05 -19.76 -18.07
CA LEU A 172 0.10 -21.19 -18.24
C LEU A 172 -0.27 -21.64 -19.66
N THR A 173 0.28 -22.78 -20.07
CA THR A 173 0.07 -23.39 -21.40
C THR A 173 -1.38 -23.84 -21.63
N ASP A 174 -2.16 -24.07 -20.56
CA ASP A 174 -3.60 -24.37 -20.64
C ASP A 174 -4.50 -23.12 -20.77
N GLY A 175 -3.88 -21.94 -20.88
CA GLY A 175 -4.53 -20.65 -21.06
C GLY A 175 -4.91 -19.95 -19.75
N ARG A 176 -4.67 -20.54 -18.58
CA ARG A 176 -4.87 -19.84 -17.29
C ARG A 176 -3.82 -18.76 -17.07
N ILE A 177 -4.21 -17.65 -16.42
CA ILE A 177 -3.29 -16.61 -15.94
C ILE A 177 -3.32 -16.58 -14.42
N GLY A 178 -2.16 -16.78 -13.80
CA GLY A 178 -1.93 -16.68 -12.36
C GLY A 178 -1.58 -15.25 -11.96
N ILE A 179 -2.22 -14.75 -10.90
CA ILE A 179 -1.88 -13.50 -10.20
C ILE A 179 -1.40 -13.88 -8.79
N ILE A 180 -0.10 -13.81 -8.54
CA ILE A 180 0.52 -14.42 -7.37
C ILE A 180 1.24 -13.37 -6.53
N GLU A 181 0.95 -13.35 -5.24
CA GLU A 181 1.68 -12.58 -4.23
C GLU A 181 2.44 -13.54 -3.33
N THR A 182 3.75 -13.41 -3.27
CA THR A 182 4.58 -14.24 -2.41
C THR A 182 4.70 -13.63 -1.01
N LYS A 183 4.70 -14.52 -0.01
CA LYS A 183 4.91 -14.16 1.39
C LYS A 183 5.78 -15.21 2.07
N ASP A 184 6.46 -14.78 3.13
CA ASP A 184 7.08 -15.70 4.09
C ASP A 184 6.00 -16.39 4.93
N MET A 185 6.27 -17.61 5.39
CA MET A 185 5.37 -18.29 6.35
C MET A 185 5.13 -17.51 7.64
N GLY A 186 6.07 -16.64 8.01
CA GLY A 186 6.02 -15.80 9.21
C GLY A 186 5.47 -14.39 8.94
N ASP A 187 4.59 -14.23 7.95
CA ASP A 187 4.04 -12.93 7.57
C ASP A 187 3.41 -12.20 8.76
N ARG A 188 4.07 -11.12 9.18
CA ARG A 188 3.62 -10.29 10.31
C ARG A 188 2.37 -9.49 9.97
N ASP A 189 2.10 -9.31 8.68
CA ASP A 189 0.97 -8.58 8.15
C ASP A 189 -0.18 -9.50 7.68
N GLY A 190 -0.08 -10.79 7.98
CA GLY A 190 -1.06 -11.81 7.62
C GLY A 190 -2.49 -11.45 8.04
N GLY A 191 -2.67 -10.97 9.27
CA GLY A 191 -3.98 -10.57 9.81
C GLY A 191 -4.49 -9.19 9.40
N ASN A 192 -3.69 -8.40 8.66
CA ASN A 192 -3.97 -6.99 8.37
C ASN A 192 -3.98 -6.68 6.85
N TYR A 193 -2.91 -6.11 6.29
CA TYR A 193 -2.72 -5.78 4.89
C TYR A 193 -2.76 -7.02 3.99
N THR A 194 -2.12 -8.14 4.38
CA THR A 194 -2.14 -9.35 3.54
C THR A 194 -3.55 -9.92 3.43
N LYS A 195 -4.31 -9.92 4.52
CA LYS A 195 -5.75 -10.26 4.49
C LYS A 195 -6.51 -9.39 3.49
N ALA A 196 -6.38 -8.06 3.60
CA ALA A 196 -7.09 -7.13 2.73
C ALA A 196 -6.71 -7.32 1.25
N LYS A 197 -5.42 -7.54 0.95
CA LYS A 197 -4.94 -7.86 -0.41
C LYS A 197 -5.51 -9.19 -0.92
N ALA A 198 -5.48 -10.24 -0.09
CA ALA A 198 -5.92 -11.58 -0.46
C ALA A 198 -7.41 -11.60 -0.83
N GLU A 199 -8.25 -11.01 0.04
CA GLU A 199 -9.70 -10.95 -0.18
C GLU A 199 -10.02 -10.09 -1.41
N LYS A 200 -9.34 -8.94 -1.57
CA LYS A 200 -9.54 -8.07 -2.72
C LYS A 200 -9.11 -8.70 -4.04
N LEU A 201 -8.05 -9.51 -4.04
CA LEU A 201 -7.64 -10.28 -5.21
C LEU A 201 -8.71 -11.29 -5.63
N GLN A 202 -9.38 -11.95 -4.69
CA GLN A 202 -10.47 -12.88 -5.02
C GLN A 202 -11.68 -12.15 -5.59
N GLU A 203 -12.02 -10.97 -5.06
CA GLU A 203 -13.05 -10.10 -5.66
C GLU A 203 -12.69 -9.73 -7.09
N TYR A 204 -11.46 -9.24 -7.31
CA TYR A 204 -10.97 -8.87 -8.64
C TYR A 204 -11.09 -10.04 -9.62
N ILE A 205 -10.59 -11.23 -9.27
CA ILE A 205 -10.65 -12.43 -10.12
C ILE A 205 -12.10 -12.78 -10.48
N LYS A 206 -13.03 -12.69 -9.52
CA LYS A 206 -14.44 -12.99 -9.74
C LYS A 206 -15.13 -11.98 -10.67
N GLU A 207 -14.71 -10.72 -10.65
CA GLU A 207 -15.25 -9.67 -11.51
C GLU A 207 -14.79 -9.80 -12.97
N GLN A 208 -13.63 -10.41 -13.22
CA GLN A 208 -13.05 -10.62 -14.55
C GLN A 208 -13.71 -11.77 -15.33
N LYS A 209 -15.01 -11.63 -15.62
CA LYS A 209 -15.79 -12.62 -16.39
C LYS A 209 -15.15 -12.93 -17.74
N GLY A 210 -15.06 -14.22 -18.08
CA GLY A 210 -14.52 -14.70 -19.36
C GLY A 210 -12.99 -14.83 -19.41
N LYS A 211 -12.26 -14.32 -18.40
CA LYS A 211 -10.82 -14.55 -18.27
C LYS A 211 -10.58 -15.79 -17.40
N LYS A 212 -9.62 -16.64 -17.79
CA LYS A 212 -9.21 -17.83 -17.01
C LYS A 212 -8.20 -17.44 -15.91
N LEU A 213 -8.62 -16.58 -14.98
CA LEU A 213 -7.74 -16.12 -13.90
C LEU A 213 -7.76 -17.09 -12.72
N PHE A 214 -6.60 -17.26 -12.09
CA PHE A 214 -6.45 -17.81 -10.75
C PHE A 214 -5.41 -16.98 -10.00
N GLY A 215 -5.34 -17.10 -8.68
CA GLY A 215 -4.41 -16.26 -7.93
C GLY A 215 -4.72 -16.16 -6.46
N GLY A 216 -3.72 -15.73 -5.69
CA GLY A 216 -3.79 -15.74 -4.24
C GLY A 216 -2.46 -15.43 -3.59
N ILE A 217 -2.44 -15.55 -2.26
CA ILE A 217 -1.21 -15.47 -1.48
C ILE A 217 -0.51 -16.82 -1.55
N ALA A 218 0.76 -16.83 -1.96
CA ALA A 218 1.59 -18.01 -2.06
C ALA A 218 2.68 -17.99 -0.98
N ILE A 219 2.89 -19.14 -0.36
CA ILE A 219 3.95 -19.37 0.62
C ILE A 219 4.66 -20.69 0.34
N GLU A 220 5.95 -20.73 0.64
CA GLU A 220 6.70 -21.98 0.64
C GLU A 220 6.54 -22.68 1.99
N LYS A 221 5.99 -23.89 1.99
CA LYS A 221 5.77 -24.67 3.22
C LYS A 221 5.97 -26.15 2.99
N SER A 222 6.73 -26.80 3.88
CA SER A 222 6.93 -28.26 3.87
C SER A 222 7.51 -28.78 2.55
N GLY A 223 8.46 -28.04 1.96
CA GLY A 223 9.16 -28.43 0.73
C GLY A 223 8.38 -28.20 -0.56
N GLY A 224 7.35 -27.35 -0.54
CA GLY A 224 6.64 -26.96 -1.76
C GLY A 224 5.80 -25.71 -1.59
N TRP A 225 5.39 -25.13 -2.72
CA TRP A 225 4.53 -23.95 -2.74
C TRP A 225 3.08 -24.29 -2.46
N LYS A 226 2.47 -23.51 -1.57
CA LYS A 226 1.05 -23.52 -1.28
C LYS A 226 0.44 -22.17 -1.63
N ILE A 227 -0.83 -22.15 -2.01
CA ILE A 227 -1.58 -20.95 -2.33
C ILE A 227 -2.87 -20.91 -1.52
N ASN A 228 -3.24 -19.72 -1.06
CA ASN A 228 -4.54 -19.43 -0.47
C ASN A 228 -5.38 -18.62 -1.46
N GLN A 229 -6.50 -19.20 -1.89
CA GLN A 229 -7.45 -18.61 -2.83
C GLN A 229 -8.85 -18.45 -2.20
N LYS A 230 -8.93 -18.40 -0.86
CA LYS A 230 -10.22 -18.26 -0.17
C LYS A 230 -10.72 -16.82 -0.28
N SER A 231 -12.02 -16.66 -0.48
CA SER A 231 -12.68 -15.34 -0.45
C SER A 231 -12.63 -14.66 0.92
N VAL A 232 -12.39 -15.45 1.99
CA VAL A 232 -12.16 -14.95 3.34
C VAL A 232 -10.81 -15.48 3.80
N TYR A 233 -9.87 -14.58 4.06
CA TYR A 233 -8.50 -14.94 4.44
C TYR A 233 -8.37 -14.99 5.97
N SER A 234 -7.93 -16.14 6.48
CA SER A 234 -7.86 -16.43 7.92
C SER A 234 -6.42 -16.72 8.37
N TRP A 235 -5.69 -15.67 8.71
CA TRP A 235 -4.32 -15.82 9.23
C TRP A 235 -4.27 -16.45 10.63
N ASP A 236 -5.25 -16.19 11.49
CA ASP A 236 -5.35 -16.78 12.84
C ASP A 236 -5.32 -18.32 12.84
N LYS A 237 -5.76 -18.95 11.74
CA LYS A 237 -5.63 -20.41 11.56
C LYS A 237 -4.16 -20.80 11.40
N CYS A 238 -3.42 -20.06 10.57
CA CYS A 238 -2.00 -20.28 10.30
C CYS A 238 -1.17 -20.11 11.58
N GLU A 239 -1.49 -19.12 12.41
CA GLU A 239 -0.86 -18.91 13.73
C GLU A 239 -1.09 -20.07 14.69
N LYS A 240 -2.22 -20.77 14.56
CA LYS A 240 -2.54 -22.01 15.28
C LYS A 240 -2.04 -23.27 14.56
N ASN A 241 -1.20 -23.11 13.54
CA ASN A 241 -0.66 -24.16 12.69
C ASN A 241 -1.75 -24.97 11.93
N ASP A 242 -2.92 -24.38 11.71
CA ASP A 242 -3.96 -24.89 10.81
C ASP A 242 -3.80 -24.28 9.41
N TRP A 243 -3.47 -25.14 8.44
CA TRP A 243 -3.20 -24.76 7.06
C TRP A 243 -4.23 -25.32 6.07
N ASN A 244 -5.43 -25.66 6.53
CA ASN A 244 -6.46 -26.31 5.70
C ASN A 244 -6.98 -25.42 4.55
N ASP A 245 -6.85 -24.10 4.68
CA ASP A 245 -7.21 -23.15 3.62
C ASP A 245 -6.13 -23.01 2.53
N TRP A 246 -4.99 -23.69 2.69
CA TRP A 246 -3.83 -23.60 1.80
C TRP A 246 -3.65 -24.89 1.01
N GLU A 247 -3.83 -24.78 -0.30
CA GLU A 247 -3.71 -25.90 -1.24
C GLU A 247 -2.35 -25.88 -1.95
N LYS A 248 -1.91 -27.03 -2.45
CA LYS A 248 -0.66 -27.12 -3.22
C LYS A 248 -0.81 -26.28 -4.50
N LEU A 249 0.09 -25.31 -4.70
CA LEU A 249 0.16 -24.56 -5.95
C LEU A 249 0.61 -25.50 -7.07
N LYS A 250 -0.19 -25.56 -8.13
CA LYS A 250 0.09 -26.36 -9.32
C LYS A 250 -0.11 -25.50 -10.55
N PHE A 251 0.95 -25.43 -11.36
CA PHE A 251 0.86 -25.04 -12.74
C PHE A 251 0.39 -26.23 -13.56
#